data_AF-A0A150KJ29-F1
#
_entry.id   AF-A0A150KJ29-F1
#
_cell.length_a   1.000
_cell.length_b   1.000
_cell.length_c   1.000
_cell.angle_alpha   90.00
_cell.angle_beta   90.00
_cell.angle_gamma   90.00
#
_symmetry.space_group_name_H-M   'P 1'
#
loop_
_entity.id
_entity.type
_entity.pdbx_description
1 polymer ?
#
loop_
_entity_poly.entity_id
_entity_poly.type
_entity_poly.pdbx_seq_one_letter_code
_entity_poly.pdbx_strand_id
1 'polypeptide(L)'
;MLHILKSLKHNGKAAVILPHGVLFRGNAEATIRQSIVDKGYIKGIIGLPANLFYGTGIPACIIVIDKEGADERDGIFMIDASHDYIKDGNKNRLRERDIYKIVTTFRERIEEPKYSRFVPIEEIRDKNGYNLNISRYIDSSLPEDLQNIEAHLKGGIPAHDVDNMERYWSIFGDLKSVLFAPLREGFYQPIVKKDDVRHTIYSHAEFSQYADRIDDAFEKWQSRVNDKLCNIDANTKIKELIVELAEAILEEFENITLVDKYDVYQVLLAYWQDVMADDVFIVSQDGYTAARETENIIGVYTSGKKKGEEKVIGWEGKLIPRSIIVEAFFRAEQKAIDEIETLVTEAQSELDEMIEGAEDDSIINTVLKDSGSLDMTALKAALKNKTLGKDDREVLQTLSDKKAMIDEQGKALKRLKEVLEQKTKEQYGKLTDEEILDLLVNRKWYHTIFEGIDALYTAISHSIANRVTVLTERYEEPLPVIQEKVAEYEVKVKSHLERMGFVW
;
A
#
# COMPACT_ATOMS: atom_id res chain seq x y z
N MET A 1 -13.85 -1.63 -37.01
CA MET A 1 -13.36 -3.03 -37.21
C MET A 1 -13.24 -3.42 -38.69
N LEU A 2 -14.33 -3.45 -39.48
CA LEU A 2 -14.27 -3.90 -40.88
C LEU A 2 -13.30 -3.09 -41.76
N HIS A 3 -13.20 -1.77 -41.56
CA HIS A 3 -12.21 -0.94 -42.24
C HIS A 3 -10.77 -1.42 -41.96
N ILE A 4 -10.44 -1.71 -40.70
CA ILE A 4 -9.11 -2.21 -40.28
C ILE A 4 -8.84 -3.55 -40.98
N LEU A 5 -9.79 -4.48 -40.94
CA LEU A 5 -9.67 -5.77 -41.62
C LEU A 5 -9.47 -5.63 -43.13
N LYS A 6 -10.11 -4.65 -43.77
CA LYS A 6 -9.92 -4.42 -45.21
C LYS A 6 -8.55 -3.83 -45.53
N SER A 7 -8.04 -2.96 -44.66
CA SER A 7 -6.75 -2.27 -44.84
C SER A 7 -5.54 -3.14 -44.49
N LEU A 8 -5.70 -4.17 -43.64
CA LEU A 8 -4.62 -5.09 -43.28
C LEU A 8 -4.18 -5.97 -44.46
N LYS A 9 -2.85 -6.07 -44.66
CA LYS A 9 -2.19 -7.06 -45.53
C LYS A 9 -2.56 -8.49 -45.12
N HIS A 10 -2.28 -9.48 -45.98
CA HIS A 10 -2.58 -10.88 -45.70
C HIS A 10 -1.88 -11.43 -44.45
N ASN A 11 -0.67 -10.96 -44.14
CA ASN A 11 0.07 -11.28 -42.90
C ASN A 11 -0.02 -10.14 -41.86
N GLY A 12 -1.00 -9.26 -42.01
CA GLY A 12 -1.16 -8.09 -41.16
C GLY A 12 -1.73 -8.45 -39.78
N LYS A 13 -1.23 -7.76 -38.77
CA LYS A 13 -1.67 -7.85 -37.37
C LYS A 13 -2.23 -6.51 -36.91
N ALA A 14 -3.23 -6.51 -36.03
CA ALA A 14 -3.73 -5.31 -35.39
C ALA A 14 -4.23 -5.61 -33.97
N ALA A 15 -4.10 -4.64 -33.07
CA ALA A 15 -4.79 -4.65 -31.78
C ALA A 15 -5.77 -3.47 -31.78
N VAL A 16 -7.04 -3.72 -31.49
CA VAL A 16 -8.11 -2.71 -31.58
C VAL A 16 -8.89 -2.65 -30.28
N ILE A 17 -8.92 -1.47 -29.66
CA ILE A 17 -9.73 -1.19 -28.47
C ILE A 17 -11.18 -0.93 -28.90
N LEU A 18 -12.13 -1.67 -28.32
CA LEU A 18 -13.56 -1.55 -28.61
C LEU A 18 -14.40 -1.75 -27.33
N PRO A 19 -15.62 -1.18 -27.24
CA PRO A 19 -16.57 -1.52 -26.18
C PRO A 19 -17.00 -2.99 -26.27
N HIS A 20 -17.33 -3.62 -25.14
CA HIS A 20 -17.74 -5.04 -25.08
C HIS A 20 -18.93 -5.38 -25.99
N GLY A 21 -19.78 -4.41 -26.34
CA GLY A 21 -20.96 -4.64 -27.18
C GLY A 21 -20.66 -5.37 -28.50
N VAL A 22 -19.50 -5.15 -29.11
CA VAL A 22 -19.12 -5.83 -30.37
C VAL A 22 -19.01 -7.35 -30.21
N LEU A 23 -18.78 -7.83 -28.99
CA LEU A 23 -18.59 -9.24 -28.67
C LEU A 23 -19.91 -10.03 -28.65
N PHE A 24 -21.03 -9.38 -28.35
CA PHE A 24 -22.29 -10.08 -28.07
C PHE A 24 -23.55 -9.49 -28.71
N ARG A 25 -23.50 -8.25 -29.23
CA ARG A 25 -24.69 -7.64 -29.86
C ARG A 25 -25.18 -8.49 -31.05
N GLY A 26 -26.50 -8.54 -31.20
CA GLY A 26 -27.21 -9.38 -32.17
C GLY A 26 -27.30 -8.78 -33.58
N ASN A 27 -28.24 -9.31 -34.38
CA ASN A 27 -28.57 -8.80 -35.72
C ASN A 27 -27.37 -8.76 -36.68
N ALA A 28 -27.18 -7.64 -37.39
CA ALA A 28 -26.10 -7.47 -38.36
C ALA A 28 -24.71 -7.66 -37.73
N GLU A 29 -24.51 -7.23 -36.48
CA GLU A 29 -23.23 -7.40 -35.78
C GLU A 29 -22.92 -8.88 -35.49
N ALA A 30 -23.95 -9.71 -35.24
CA ALA A 30 -23.77 -11.15 -35.07
C ALA A 30 -23.31 -11.83 -36.37
N THR A 31 -23.88 -11.45 -37.52
CA THR A 31 -23.47 -11.99 -38.83
C THR A 31 -22.02 -11.59 -39.15
N ILE A 32 -21.65 -10.33 -38.87
CA ILE A 32 -20.28 -9.84 -39.05
C ILE A 32 -19.31 -10.63 -38.16
N ARG A 33 -19.66 -10.78 -36.88
CA ARG A 33 -18.82 -11.50 -35.91
C ARG A 33 -18.62 -12.96 -36.30
N GLN A 34 -19.69 -13.67 -36.68
CA GLN A 34 -19.60 -15.02 -37.20
C GLN A 34 -18.62 -15.10 -38.38
N SER A 35 -18.77 -14.25 -39.40
CA SER A 35 -17.86 -14.27 -40.55
C SER A 35 -16.40 -13.99 -40.19
N ILE A 36 -16.13 -13.22 -39.14
CA ILE A 36 -14.76 -12.90 -38.71
C ILE A 36 -14.16 -14.08 -37.93
N VAL A 37 -14.96 -14.72 -37.07
CA VAL A 37 -14.57 -15.92 -36.30
C VAL A 37 -14.32 -17.10 -37.24
N ASP A 38 -15.21 -17.35 -38.21
CA ASP A 38 -15.10 -18.46 -39.17
C ASP A 38 -13.86 -18.35 -40.08
N LYS A 39 -13.37 -17.11 -40.30
CA LYS A 39 -12.12 -16.85 -41.03
C LYS A 39 -10.88 -16.92 -40.14
N GLY A 40 -11.06 -17.23 -38.86
CA GLY A 40 -10.01 -17.29 -37.86
C GLY A 40 -9.31 -15.95 -37.60
N TYR A 41 -9.85 -14.80 -38.01
CA TYR A 41 -9.09 -13.53 -37.96
C TYR A 41 -8.83 -13.00 -36.55
N ILE A 42 -9.63 -13.41 -35.56
CA ILE A 42 -9.41 -13.03 -34.16
C ILE A 42 -8.44 -14.04 -33.55
N LYS A 43 -7.28 -13.55 -33.11
CA LYS A 43 -6.29 -14.35 -32.38
C LYS A 43 -6.59 -14.40 -30.89
N GLY A 44 -7.12 -13.31 -30.36
CA GLY A 44 -7.53 -13.26 -28.97
C GLY A 44 -8.27 -12.00 -28.56
N ILE A 45 -8.83 -12.05 -27.36
CA ILE A 45 -9.67 -11.00 -26.77
C ILE A 45 -9.21 -10.76 -25.34
N ILE A 46 -8.95 -9.51 -25.00
CA ILE A 46 -8.52 -9.09 -23.67
C ILE A 46 -9.57 -8.14 -23.11
N GLY A 47 -10.28 -8.54 -22.06
CA GLY A 47 -11.18 -7.67 -21.31
C GLY A 47 -10.38 -6.75 -20.40
N LEU A 48 -10.69 -5.45 -20.45
CA LEU A 48 -10.02 -4.44 -19.63
C LEU A 48 -10.93 -3.95 -18.50
N PRO A 49 -10.36 -3.36 -17.43
CA PRO A 49 -11.12 -2.74 -16.36
C PRO A 49 -12.12 -1.68 -16.84
N ALA A 50 -13.20 -1.53 -16.09
CA ALA A 50 -14.11 -0.39 -16.21
C ALA A 50 -13.40 0.92 -15.83
N ASN A 51 -13.98 2.07 -16.15
CA ASN A 51 -13.48 3.40 -15.75
C ASN A 51 -12.02 3.73 -16.16
N LEU A 52 -11.45 3.07 -17.16
CA LEU A 52 -10.11 3.41 -17.67
C LEU A 52 -10.08 4.68 -18.53
N PHE A 53 -11.13 4.92 -19.33
CA PHE A 53 -11.12 5.99 -20.34
C PHE A 53 -11.74 7.29 -19.80
N TYR A 54 -11.24 8.43 -20.28
CA TYR A 54 -11.93 9.71 -20.11
C TYR A 54 -13.26 9.71 -20.88
N GLY A 55 -14.31 10.29 -20.31
CA GLY A 55 -15.62 10.44 -20.96
C GLY A 55 -16.57 9.23 -20.90
N THR A 56 -16.14 8.05 -20.42
CA THR A 56 -17.03 6.90 -20.20
C THR A 56 -16.55 6.03 -19.03
N GLY A 57 -17.48 5.37 -18.35
CA GLY A 57 -17.18 4.36 -17.32
C GLY A 57 -17.27 2.92 -17.80
N ILE A 58 -17.72 2.71 -19.04
CA ILE A 58 -17.98 1.38 -19.61
C ILE A 58 -16.65 0.62 -19.80
N PRO A 59 -16.58 -0.68 -19.47
CA PRO A 59 -15.40 -1.51 -19.74
C PRO A 59 -15.16 -1.67 -21.26
N ALA A 60 -13.88 -1.72 -21.63
CA ALA A 60 -13.44 -1.93 -23.00
C ALA A 60 -12.76 -3.29 -23.12
N CYS A 61 -12.60 -3.76 -24.35
CA CYS A 61 -11.80 -4.93 -24.69
C CYS A 61 -10.80 -4.58 -25.79
N ILE A 62 -9.69 -5.30 -25.83
CA ILE A 62 -8.76 -5.32 -26.95
C ILE A 62 -9.05 -6.57 -27.75
N ILE A 63 -9.34 -6.41 -29.04
CA ILE A 63 -9.41 -7.53 -29.98
C ILE A 63 -8.12 -7.57 -30.77
N VAL A 64 -7.38 -8.66 -30.62
CA VAL A 64 -6.14 -8.91 -31.35
C VAL A 64 -6.48 -9.67 -32.62
N ILE A 65 -6.21 -9.04 -33.75
CA ILE A 65 -6.41 -9.55 -35.10
C ILE A 65 -5.07 -10.02 -35.65
N ASP A 66 -5.04 -11.22 -36.20
CA ASP A 66 -3.88 -11.78 -36.87
C ASP A 66 -4.33 -12.53 -38.12
N LYS A 67 -4.03 -12.01 -39.31
CA LYS A 67 -4.37 -12.71 -40.56
C LYS A 67 -3.34 -13.77 -40.96
N GLU A 68 -2.17 -13.75 -40.34
CA GLU A 68 -1.17 -14.79 -40.54
C GLU A 68 -1.65 -16.09 -39.88
N GLY A 69 -1.65 -17.20 -40.63
CA GLY A 69 -2.11 -18.51 -40.15
C GLY A 69 -3.55 -18.51 -39.63
N ALA A 70 -4.43 -17.70 -40.22
CA ALA A 70 -5.82 -17.58 -39.78
C ALA A 70 -6.68 -18.79 -40.20
N ASP A 71 -6.33 -19.41 -41.32
CA ASP A 71 -6.92 -20.64 -41.86
C ASP A 71 -6.63 -21.89 -41.01
N GLU A 72 -5.50 -21.91 -40.32
CA GLU A 72 -5.09 -22.99 -39.41
C GLU A 72 -5.52 -22.73 -37.96
N ARG A 73 -6.20 -21.62 -37.67
CA ARG A 73 -6.56 -21.22 -36.30
C ARG A 73 -7.78 -21.99 -35.82
N ASP A 74 -7.64 -22.60 -34.65
CA ASP A 74 -8.60 -23.51 -34.02
C ASP A 74 -9.36 -22.90 -32.84
N GLY A 75 -9.01 -21.68 -32.42
CA GLY A 75 -9.63 -21.03 -31.27
C GLY A 75 -9.21 -19.57 -31.08
N ILE A 76 -9.75 -18.98 -30.00
CA ILE A 76 -9.49 -17.62 -29.57
C ILE A 76 -8.93 -17.68 -28.16
N PHE A 77 -7.77 -17.06 -27.93
CA PHE A 77 -7.22 -16.92 -26.58
C PHE A 77 -7.88 -15.73 -25.86
N MET A 78 -8.53 -15.98 -24.73
CA MET A 78 -9.27 -14.95 -23.99
C MET A 78 -8.59 -14.66 -22.65
N ILE A 79 -8.56 -13.38 -22.28
CA ILE A 79 -8.08 -12.89 -20.97
C ILE A 79 -9.15 -11.96 -20.38
N ASP A 80 -9.49 -12.16 -19.11
CA ASP A 80 -10.29 -11.25 -18.29
C ASP A 80 -9.39 -10.50 -17.31
N ALA A 81 -8.89 -9.33 -17.74
CA ALA A 81 -8.10 -8.44 -16.89
C ALA A 81 -8.97 -7.36 -16.23
N SER A 82 -10.28 -7.58 -16.08
CA SER A 82 -11.21 -6.57 -15.54
C SER A 82 -10.88 -6.11 -14.11
N HIS A 83 -10.12 -6.91 -13.36
CA HIS A 83 -9.68 -6.64 -11.99
C HIS A 83 -8.23 -6.11 -11.89
N ASP A 84 -7.51 -6.02 -13.00
CA ASP A 84 -6.11 -5.61 -13.03
C ASP A 84 -6.01 -4.08 -13.10
N TYR A 85 -6.19 -3.40 -11.98
CA TYR A 85 -6.04 -1.95 -11.90
C TYR A 85 -5.76 -1.47 -10.48
N ILE A 86 -5.31 -0.22 -10.38
CA ILE A 86 -5.40 0.59 -9.16
C ILE A 86 -6.45 1.69 -9.34
N LYS A 87 -7.20 1.97 -8.28
CA LYS A 87 -8.15 3.09 -8.28
C LYS A 87 -7.37 4.40 -8.15
N ASP A 88 -7.61 5.30 -9.08
CA ASP A 88 -6.98 6.62 -9.17
C ASP A 88 -8.09 7.69 -9.21
N GLY A 89 -8.49 8.12 -8.01
CA GLY A 89 -9.65 8.99 -7.81
C GLY A 89 -10.95 8.36 -8.30
N ASN A 90 -11.57 8.95 -9.32
CA ASN A 90 -12.79 8.45 -9.97
C ASN A 90 -12.51 7.57 -11.20
N LYS A 91 -11.24 7.30 -11.50
CA LYS A 91 -10.79 6.46 -12.60
C LYS A 91 -10.02 5.24 -12.11
N ASN A 92 -9.86 4.30 -13.01
CA ASN A 92 -8.96 3.18 -12.83
C ASN A 92 -7.73 3.42 -13.70
N ARG A 93 -6.57 2.96 -13.23
CA ARG A 93 -5.30 3.03 -13.95
C ARG A 93 -4.67 1.64 -13.99
N LEU A 94 -4.21 1.22 -15.16
CA LEU A 94 -3.36 0.04 -15.29
C LEU A 94 -1.98 0.37 -14.71
N ARG A 95 -1.50 -0.49 -13.81
CA ARG A 95 -0.14 -0.44 -13.31
C ARG A 95 0.80 -1.17 -14.27
N GLU A 96 2.11 -1.02 -14.09
CA GLU A 96 3.10 -1.70 -14.91
C GLU A 96 2.99 -3.23 -14.79
N ARG A 97 2.70 -3.74 -13.58
CA ARG A 97 2.43 -5.17 -13.36
C ARG A 97 1.24 -5.69 -14.14
N ASP A 98 0.18 -4.89 -14.23
CA ASP A 98 -1.07 -5.27 -14.88
C ASP A 98 -0.80 -5.44 -16.38
N ILE A 99 -0.10 -4.47 -16.98
CA ILE A 99 0.30 -4.53 -18.40
C ILE A 99 1.23 -5.72 -18.65
N TYR A 100 2.24 -5.91 -17.81
CA TYR A 100 3.21 -6.98 -17.97
C TYR A 100 2.54 -8.37 -17.88
N LYS A 101 1.67 -8.59 -16.88
CA LYS A 101 0.92 -9.84 -16.73
C LYS A 101 0.05 -10.12 -17.95
N ILE A 102 -0.72 -9.13 -18.41
CA ILE A 102 -1.60 -9.26 -19.59
C ILE A 102 -0.79 -9.63 -20.84
N VAL A 103 0.31 -8.92 -21.10
CA VAL A 103 1.14 -9.12 -22.30
C VAL A 103 1.81 -10.50 -22.27
N THR A 104 2.38 -10.88 -21.13
CA THR A 104 3.05 -12.17 -20.95
C THR A 104 2.07 -13.32 -21.11
N THR A 105 0.93 -13.25 -20.41
CA THR A 105 -0.16 -14.23 -20.49
C THR A 105 -0.63 -14.41 -21.94
N PHE A 106 -0.80 -13.30 -22.67
CA PHE A 106 -1.23 -13.35 -24.07
C PHE A 106 -0.17 -13.93 -25.01
N ARG A 107 1.08 -13.50 -24.88
CA ARG A 107 2.18 -13.89 -25.77
C ARG A 107 2.52 -15.37 -25.61
N GLU A 108 2.50 -15.86 -24.38
CA GLU A 108 2.89 -17.22 -24.01
C GLU A 108 1.69 -18.18 -23.93
N ARG A 109 0.46 -17.64 -24.06
CA ARG A 109 -0.81 -18.38 -23.99
C ARG A 109 -0.98 -19.16 -22.67
N ILE A 110 -0.60 -18.53 -21.56
CA ILE A 110 -0.69 -19.12 -20.22
C ILE A 110 -2.17 -19.22 -19.83
N GLU A 111 -2.69 -20.42 -19.60
CA GLU A 111 -4.05 -20.62 -19.09
C GLU A 111 -4.04 -20.57 -17.56
N GLU A 112 -4.75 -19.59 -16.99
CA GLU A 112 -4.85 -19.34 -15.56
C GLU A 112 -6.34 -19.35 -15.16
N PRO A 113 -6.75 -20.20 -14.18
CA PRO A 113 -8.14 -20.25 -13.73
C PRO A 113 -8.68 -18.86 -13.36
N LYS A 114 -9.91 -18.58 -13.79
CA LYS A 114 -10.60 -17.28 -13.61
C LYS A 114 -9.96 -16.06 -14.28
N TYR A 115 -8.84 -16.21 -15.01
CA TYR A 115 -8.12 -15.11 -15.64
C TYR A 115 -7.97 -15.27 -17.15
N SER A 116 -7.51 -16.43 -17.63
CA SER A 116 -7.26 -16.65 -19.06
C SER A 116 -7.62 -18.07 -19.49
N ARG A 117 -8.05 -18.23 -20.74
CA ARG A 117 -8.45 -19.53 -21.28
C ARG A 117 -8.32 -19.56 -22.80
N PHE A 118 -7.85 -20.67 -23.34
CA PHE A 118 -7.98 -20.93 -24.77
C PHE A 118 -9.36 -21.49 -25.08
N VAL A 119 -10.10 -20.82 -25.98
CA VAL A 119 -11.47 -21.19 -26.32
C VAL A 119 -11.53 -21.73 -27.75
N PRO A 120 -11.80 -23.03 -27.95
CA PRO A 120 -11.93 -23.62 -29.28
C PRO A 120 -13.10 -23.03 -30.08
N ILE A 121 -12.94 -22.94 -31.40
CA ILE A 121 -13.99 -22.45 -32.32
C ILE A 121 -15.28 -23.27 -32.19
N GLU A 122 -15.18 -24.58 -31.94
CA GLU A 122 -16.34 -25.45 -31.74
C GLU A 122 -17.17 -25.03 -30.52
N GLU A 123 -16.52 -24.68 -29.39
CA GLU A 123 -17.22 -24.16 -28.21
C GLU A 123 -17.89 -22.81 -28.49
N ILE A 124 -17.22 -21.94 -29.26
CA ILE A 124 -17.74 -20.63 -29.66
C ILE A 124 -18.99 -20.79 -30.55
N ARG A 125 -18.93 -21.67 -31.55
CA ARG A 125 -20.01 -21.90 -32.50
C ARG A 125 -21.18 -22.64 -31.87
N ASP A 126 -20.91 -23.80 -31.28
CA ASP A 126 -21.93 -24.81 -30.98
C ASP A 126 -22.60 -24.55 -29.62
N LYS A 127 -21.85 -24.07 -28.61
CA LYS A 127 -22.38 -23.77 -27.27
C LYS A 127 -22.79 -22.32 -27.09
N ASN A 128 -22.08 -21.40 -27.75
CA ASN A 128 -22.24 -19.96 -27.49
C ASN A 128 -22.82 -19.17 -28.67
N GLY A 129 -23.10 -19.81 -29.83
CA GLY A 129 -23.72 -19.13 -30.97
C GLY A 129 -22.93 -17.92 -31.45
N TYR A 130 -21.60 -18.04 -31.49
CA TYR A 130 -20.65 -16.96 -31.76
C TYR A 130 -20.68 -15.79 -30.77
N ASN A 131 -21.29 -15.91 -29.60
CA ASN A 131 -21.22 -14.87 -28.56
C ASN A 131 -19.83 -14.88 -27.92
N LEU A 132 -19.07 -13.80 -28.05
CA LEU A 132 -17.70 -13.69 -27.55
C LEU A 132 -17.63 -12.95 -26.20
N ASN A 133 -18.73 -12.84 -25.46
CA ASN A 133 -18.72 -12.25 -24.12
C ASN A 133 -17.82 -13.08 -23.19
N ILE A 134 -16.78 -12.45 -22.64
CA ILE A 134 -15.71 -13.11 -21.88
C ILE A 134 -16.26 -13.90 -20.69
N SER A 135 -17.26 -13.36 -19.98
CA SER A 135 -17.86 -14.00 -18.81
C SER A 135 -18.61 -15.31 -19.09
N ARG A 136 -18.81 -15.68 -20.37
CA ARG A 136 -19.32 -17.00 -20.76
C ARG A 136 -18.24 -18.09 -20.77
N TYR A 137 -16.98 -17.69 -20.83
CA TYR A 137 -15.83 -18.57 -20.99
C TYR A 137 -14.94 -18.58 -19.74
N ILE A 138 -14.91 -17.46 -19.01
CA ILE A 138 -14.10 -17.25 -17.82
C ILE A 138 -15.02 -16.73 -16.72
N ASP A 139 -15.13 -17.47 -15.63
CA ASP A 139 -15.85 -17.03 -14.43
C ASP A 139 -14.88 -16.37 -13.45
N SER A 140 -14.84 -15.04 -13.50
CA SER A 140 -13.99 -14.21 -12.63
C SER A 140 -14.67 -13.86 -11.30
N SER A 141 -15.84 -14.43 -10.98
CA SER A 141 -16.57 -14.08 -9.76
C SER A 141 -15.83 -14.52 -8.50
N LEU A 142 -15.87 -13.66 -7.48
CA LEU A 142 -15.39 -13.98 -6.15
C LEU A 142 -16.40 -14.91 -5.47
N PRO A 143 -15.94 -15.96 -4.76
CA PRO A 143 -16.83 -16.77 -3.94
C PRO A 143 -17.58 -15.89 -2.94
N GLU A 144 -18.91 -16.03 -2.89
CA GLU A 144 -19.70 -15.36 -1.86
C GLU A 144 -19.43 -16.00 -0.48
N ASP A 145 -19.41 -15.15 0.53
CA ASP A 145 -19.24 -15.58 1.91
C ASP A 145 -20.60 -16.07 2.45
N LEU A 146 -20.86 -17.36 2.29
CA LEU A 146 -22.14 -17.97 2.64
C LEU A 146 -22.31 -18.02 4.16
N GLN A 147 -23.38 -17.42 4.67
CA GLN A 147 -23.66 -17.48 6.11
C GLN A 147 -24.20 -18.86 6.51
N ASN A 148 -23.67 -19.39 7.61
CA ASN A 148 -24.11 -20.67 8.17
C ASN A 148 -25.14 -20.46 9.30
N ILE A 149 -26.35 -20.98 9.10
CA ILE A 149 -27.45 -20.89 10.05
C ILE A 149 -27.12 -21.62 11.36
N GLU A 150 -26.49 -22.79 11.29
CA GLU A 150 -26.14 -23.56 12.50
C GLU A 150 -25.07 -22.86 13.34
N ALA A 151 -24.09 -22.21 12.71
CA ALA A 151 -23.12 -21.36 13.39
C ALA A 151 -23.81 -20.22 14.16
N HIS A 152 -24.77 -19.54 13.54
CA HIS A 152 -25.55 -18.48 14.22
C HIS A 152 -26.41 -18.99 15.38
N LEU A 153 -26.89 -20.24 15.30
CA LEU A 153 -27.72 -20.83 16.35
C LEU A 153 -26.90 -21.40 17.51
N LYS A 154 -25.72 -21.97 17.24
CA LYS A 154 -24.97 -22.79 18.22
C LYS A 154 -23.52 -22.30 18.43
N GLY A 155 -23.11 -21.22 17.80
CA GLY A 155 -21.74 -20.71 17.81
C GLY A 155 -20.78 -21.59 17.00
N GLY A 156 -19.55 -21.12 16.84
CA GLY A 156 -18.48 -21.81 16.11
C GLY A 156 -18.41 -21.44 14.63
N ILE A 157 -17.20 -21.45 14.08
CA ILE A 157 -16.89 -21.03 12.72
C ILE A 157 -16.98 -22.25 11.79
N PRO A 158 -17.76 -22.20 10.69
CA PRO A 158 -17.84 -23.30 9.74
C PRO A 158 -16.47 -23.70 9.17
N ALA A 159 -16.21 -25.00 9.04
CA ALA A 159 -14.95 -25.52 8.49
C ALA A 159 -14.66 -24.97 7.10
N HIS A 160 -15.66 -24.92 6.22
CA HIS A 160 -15.55 -24.31 4.89
C HIS A 160 -14.96 -22.88 4.90
N ASP A 161 -15.33 -22.04 5.88
CA ASP A 161 -14.87 -20.64 5.89
C ASP A 161 -13.40 -20.53 6.31
N VAL A 162 -12.99 -21.41 7.21
CA VAL A 162 -11.58 -21.58 7.59
C VAL A 162 -10.81 -22.21 6.43
N ASP A 163 -11.33 -23.27 5.83
CA ASP A 163 -10.66 -24.05 4.78
C ASP A 163 -10.55 -23.27 3.46
N ASN A 164 -11.45 -22.34 3.17
CA ASN A 164 -11.33 -21.42 2.02
C ASN A 164 -10.10 -20.50 2.07
N MET A 165 -9.39 -20.46 3.20
CA MET A 165 -8.09 -19.84 3.36
C MET A 165 -6.92 -20.79 3.04
N GLU A 166 -7.18 -21.91 2.34
CA GLU A 166 -6.20 -22.96 1.99
C GLU A 166 -4.90 -22.43 1.40
N ARG A 167 -4.96 -21.36 0.59
CA ARG A 167 -3.75 -20.71 0.05
C ARG A 167 -2.75 -20.36 1.15
N TYR A 168 -3.21 -19.90 2.31
CA TYR A 168 -2.36 -19.59 3.45
C TYR A 168 -1.97 -20.85 4.21
N TRP A 169 -2.91 -21.76 4.44
CA TRP A 169 -2.67 -22.99 5.21
C TRP A 169 -1.72 -23.98 4.54
N SER A 170 -1.60 -23.91 3.21
CA SER A 170 -0.61 -24.68 2.46
C SER A 170 0.83 -24.31 2.83
N ILE A 171 1.03 -23.09 3.36
CA ILE A 171 2.34 -22.56 3.78
C ILE A 171 2.44 -22.48 5.30
N PHE A 172 1.38 -22.04 5.98
CA PHE A 172 1.30 -21.82 7.42
C PHE A 172 0.39 -22.87 8.07
N GLY A 173 0.79 -24.14 7.98
CA GLY A 173 -0.02 -25.26 8.45
C GLY A 173 -0.16 -25.27 9.96
N ASP A 174 0.95 -25.04 10.67
CA ASP A 174 0.95 -25.00 12.12
C ASP A 174 0.20 -23.76 12.64
N LEU A 175 0.31 -22.61 11.95
CA LEU A 175 -0.43 -21.39 12.30
C LEU A 175 -1.95 -21.62 12.32
N LYS A 176 -2.51 -22.42 11.40
CA LYS A 176 -3.93 -22.78 11.42
C LYS A 176 -4.31 -23.43 12.74
N SER A 177 -3.48 -24.36 13.23
CA SER A 177 -3.70 -25.10 14.47
C SER A 177 -3.52 -24.25 15.74
N VAL A 178 -2.73 -23.17 15.65
CA VAL A 178 -2.59 -22.17 16.72
C VAL A 178 -3.79 -21.23 16.78
N LEU A 179 -4.40 -20.91 15.63
CA LEU A 179 -5.53 -19.99 15.56
C LEU A 179 -6.87 -20.67 15.84
N PHE A 180 -7.04 -21.93 15.43
CA PHE A 180 -8.33 -22.63 15.47
C PHE A 180 -8.22 -24.04 16.05
N ALA A 181 -9.17 -24.39 16.92
CA ALA A 181 -9.36 -25.74 17.43
C ALA A 181 -10.68 -26.32 16.93
N PRO A 182 -10.79 -27.65 16.68
CA PRO A 182 -12.06 -28.29 16.42
C PRO A 182 -13.05 -28.07 17.58
N LEU A 183 -14.27 -27.63 17.28
CA LEU A 183 -15.34 -27.46 18.28
C LEU A 183 -16.33 -28.62 18.23
N ARG A 184 -16.82 -28.93 17.02
CA ARG A 184 -17.73 -30.04 16.70
C ARG A 184 -17.58 -30.40 15.23
N GLU A 185 -18.23 -31.48 14.79
CA GLU A 185 -18.17 -31.90 13.39
C GLU A 185 -18.53 -30.75 12.43
N GLY A 186 -17.58 -30.37 11.57
CA GLY A 186 -17.75 -29.27 10.61
C GLY A 186 -17.57 -27.85 11.16
N PHE A 187 -17.15 -27.67 12.42
CA PHE A 187 -16.97 -26.34 13.03
C PHE A 187 -15.68 -26.22 13.86
N TYR A 188 -15.06 -25.04 13.79
CA TYR A 188 -13.93 -24.62 14.58
C TYR A 188 -14.33 -23.59 15.65
N GLN A 189 -13.48 -23.44 16.66
CA GLN A 189 -13.49 -22.31 17.59
C GLN A 189 -12.14 -21.58 17.54
N PRO A 190 -12.13 -20.25 17.67
CA PRO A 190 -10.88 -19.51 17.81
C PRO A 190 -10.19 -19.87 19.14
N ILE A 191 -8.88 -20.06 19.11
CA ILE A 191 -8.05 -20.29 20.30
C ILE A 191 -7.54 -18.95 20.86
N VAL A 192 -7.25 -18.01 19.96
CA VAL A 192 -6.64 -16.71 20.26
C VAL A 192 -7.73 -15.66 20.40
N LYS A 193 -7.58 -14.75 21.36
CA LYS A 193 -8.49 -13.59 21.50
C LYS A 193 -8.31 -12.64 20.32
N LYS A 194 -9.38 -11.95 19.92
CA LYS A 194 -9.40 -11.04 18.77
C LYS A 194 -8.24 -10.03 18.77
N ASP A 195 -7.97 -9.44 19.93
CA ASP A 195 -6.92 -8.42 20.07
C ASP A 195 -5.50 -9.00 19.89
N ASP A 196 -5.34 -10.29 20.17
CA ASP A 196 -4.06 -11.00 20.13
C ASP A 196 -3.79 -11.70 18.78
N VAL A 197 -4.78 -11.75 17.87
CA VAL A 197 -4.67 -12.47 16.58
C VAL A 197 -3.50 -11.96 15.74
N ARG A 198 -3.39 -10.63 15.58
CA ARG A 198 -2.32 -10.02 14.77
C ARG A 198 -0.93 -10.34 15.33
N HIS A 199 -0.75 -10.14 16.63
CA HIS A 199 0.51 -10.42 17.30
C HIS A 199 0.87 -11.90 17.17
N THR A 200 -0.10 -12.80 17.36
CA THR A 200 0.13 -14.26 17.28
C THR A 200 0.57 -14.69 15.88
N ILE A 201 -0.02 -14.13 14.82
CA ILE A 201 0.39 -14.41 13.43
C ILE A 201 1.80 -13.88 13.18
N TYR A 202 2.06 -12.62 13.55
CA TYR A 202 3.33 -11.97 13.25
C TYR A 202 4.52 -12.61 13.99
N SER A 203 4.31 -13.07 15.23
CA SER A 203 5.33 -13.74 16.03
C SER A 203 5.49 -15.23 15.74
N HIS A 204 4.72 -15.79 14.80
CA HIS A 204 4.76 -17.23 14.51
C HIS A 204 6.02 -17.63 13.74
N ALA A 205 6.60 -18.78 14.06
CA ALA A 205 7.85 -19.26 13.45
C ALA A 205 7.71 -19.49 11.93
N GLU A 206 6.59 -20.06 11.46
CA GLU A 206 6.37 -20.25 10.01
C GLU A 206 6.24 -18.92 9.26
N PHE A 207 5.73 -17.87 9.92
CA PHE A 207 5.66 -16.53 9.34
C PHE A 207 7.09 -16.01 9.17
N SER A 208 7.89 -15.99 10.24
CA SER A 208 9.32 -15.62 10.18
C SER A 208 10.10 -16.40 9.12
N GLN A 209 9.93 -17.72 9.04
CA GLN A 209 10.61 -18.55 8.03
C GLN A 209 10.21 -18.21 6.59
N TYR A 210 9.01 -17.69 6.39
CA TYR A 210 8.57 -17.22 5.08
C TYR A 210 9.16 -15.85 4.75
N ALA A 211 9.35 -14.96 5.75
CA ALA A 211 10.12 -13.73 5.58
C ALA A 211 11.56 -14.04 5.13
N ASP A 212 12.23 -15.00 5.79
CA ASP A 212 13.59 -15.42 5.43
C ASP A 212 13.68 -15.86 3.94
N ARG A 213 12.64 -16.51 3.40
CA ARG A 213 12.60 -16.89 1.97
C ARG A 213 12.49 -15.70 1.03
N ILE A 214 11.79 -14.65 1.44
CA ILE A 214 11.69 -13.40 0.69
C ILE A 214 13.03 -12.68 0.70
N ASP A 215 13.67 -12.61 1.87
CA ASP A 215 14.99 -12.02 2.04
C ASP A 215 16.01 -12.75 1.16
N ASP A 216 16.05 -14.08 1.21
CA ASP A 216 16.90 -14.92 0.37
C ASP A 216 16.69 -14.67 -1.13
N ALA A 217 15.42 -14.50 -1.57
CA ALA A 217 15.09 -14.21 -2.96
C ALA A 217 15.57 -12.82 -3.38
N PHE A 218 15.40 -11.83 -2.50
CA PHE A 218 15.87 -10.47 -2.73
C PHE A 218 17.40 -10.39 -2.77
N GLU A 219 18.12 -11.05 -1.85
CA GLU A 219 19.58 -11.10 -1.83
C GLU A 219 20.17 -11.75 -3.09
N LYS A 220 19.52 -12.80 -3.61
CA LYS A 220 19.89 -13.40 -4.91
C LYS A 220 19.70 -12.42 -6.06
N TRP A 221 18.57 -11.71 -6.08
CA TRP A 221 18.34 -10.66 -7.07
C TRP A 221 19.40 -9.58 -6.99
N GLN A 222 19.68 -9.05 -5.79
CA GLN A 222 20.75 -8.06 -5.56
C GLN A 222 22.08 -8.57 -6.11
N SER A 223 22.50 -9.77 -5.71
CA SER A 223 23.76 -10.38 -6.16
C SER A 223 23.87 -10.47 -7.69
N ARG A 224 22.76 -10.73 -8.37
CA ARG A 224 22.70 -10.83 -9.84
C ARG A 224 22.81 -9.47 -10.54
N VAL A 225 22.27 -8.41 -9.95
CA VAL A 225 22.21 -7.08 -10.59
C VAL A 225 23.28 -6.11 -10.08
N ASN A 226 23.96 -6.43 -8.98
CA ASN A 226 24.85 -5.52 -8.26
C ASN A 226 25.98 -4.96 -9.13
N ASP A 227 26.63 -5.82 -9.92
CA ASP A 227 27.72 -5.38 -10.79
C ASP A 227 27.27 -4.29 -11.77
N LYS A 228 26.05 -4.40 -12.31
CA LYS A 228 25.49 -3.40 -13.23
C LYS A 228 25.13 -2.11 -12.50
N LEU A 229 24.56 -2.21 -11.31
CA LEU A 229 24.12 -1.06 -10.52
C LEU A 229 25.27 -0.29 -9.86
N CYS A 230 26.44 -0.92 -9.67
CA CYS A 230 27.64 -0.28 -9.13
C CYS A 230 28.60 0.26 -10.20
N ASN A 231 28.42 -0.12 -11.47
CA ASN A 231 29.27 0.27 -12.58
C ASN A 231 28.52 1.01 -13.70
N ILE A 232 27.51 1.83 -13.34
CA ILE A 232 26.79 2.65 -14.33
C ILE A 232 27.72 3.73 -14.88
N ASP A 233 27.75 3.87 -16.22
CA ASP A 233 28.54 4.88 -16.91
C ASP A 233 27.76 5.54 -18.06
N ALA A 234 28.44 6.36 -18.87
CA ALA A 234 27.85 7.07 -20.00
C ALA A 234 27.42 6.16 -21.16
N ASN A 235 27.88 4.90 -21.19
CA ASN A 235 27.50 3.90 -22.18
C ASN A 235 26.32 3.02 -21.71
N THR A 236 25.96 3.09 -20.42
CA THR A 236 24.83 2.36 -19.87
C THR A 236 23.53 2.72 -20.59
N LYS A 237 22.92 1.71 -21.21
CA LYS A 237 21.61 1.86 -21.85
C LYS A 237 20.51 1.71 -20.81
N ILE A 238 20.10 2.84 -20.24
CA ILE A 238 19.11 2.93 -19.15
C ILE A 238 17.84 2.10 -19.41
N LYS A 239 17.33 2.10 -20.65
CA LYS A 239 16.13 1.33 -21.01
C LYS A 239 16.34 -0.19 -21.03
N GLU A 240 17.53 -0.65 -21.39
CA GLU A 240 17.88 -2.09 -21.34
C GLU A 240 18.12 -2.49 -19.88
N LEU A 241 18.76 -1.63 -19.09
CA LEU A 241 19.04 -1.87 -17.67
C LEU A 241 17.75 -2.19 -16.89
N ILE A 242 16.72 -1.34 -16.95
CA ILE A 242 15.47 -1.60 -16.19
C ILE A 242 14.77 -2.88 -16.62
N VAL A 243 14.82 -3.24 -17.91
CA VAL A 243 14.25 -4.50 -18.39
C VAL A 243 14.97 -5.68 -17.76
N GLU A 244 16.31 -5.65 -17.73
CA GLU A 244 17.11 -6.71 -17.11
C GLU A 244 16.89 -6.81 -15.59
N LEU A 245 16.80 -5.67 -14.87
CA LEU A 245 16.49 -5.65 -13.45
C LEU A 245 15.12 -6.28 -13.16
N ALA A 246 14.14 -5.95 -14.00
CA ALA A 246 12.76 -6.38 -13.82
C ALA A 246 12.52 -7.84 -14.25
N GLU A 247 13.21 -8.33 -15.28
CA GLU A 247 13.20 -9.76 -15.62
C GLU A 247 13.89 -10.58 -14.52
N ALA A 248 15.04 -10.12 -14.01
CA ALA A 248 15.73 -10.79 -12.92
C ALA A 248 14.88 -10.89 -11.65
N ILE A 249 14.17 -9.82 -11.26
CA ILE A 249 13.35 -9.85 -10.04
C ILE A 249 12.14 -10.79 -10.20
N LEU A 250 11.55 -10.86 -11.39
CA LEU A 250 10.46 -11.80 -11.67
C LEU A 250 10.93 -13.26 -11.57
N GLU A 251 12.11 -13.57 -12.08
CA GLU A 251 12.68 -14.92 -12.02
C GLU A 251 12.98 -15.38 -10.58
N GLU A 252 13.59 -14.53 -9.75
CA GLU A 252 13.91 -14.91 -8.36
C GLU A 252 12.65 -15.11 -7.51
N PHE A 253 11.57 -14.39 -7.82
CA PHE A 253 10.28 -14.49 -7.10
C PHE A 253 9.28 -15.47 -7.71
N GLU A 254 9.61 -16.16 -8.80
CA GLU A 254 8.71 -17.10 -9.50
C GLU A 254 8.15 -18.21 -8.58
N ASN A 255 8.97 -18.69 -7.65
CA ASN A 255 8.63 -19.80 -6.76
C ASN A 255 8.13 -19.35 -5.38
N ILE A 256 7.93 -18.04 -5.17
CA ILE A 256 7.37 -17.48 -3.95
C ILE A 256 5.84 -17.47 -4.10
N THR A 257 5.12 -18.07 -3.16
CA THR A 257 3.71 -18.46 -3.37
C THR A 257 2.68 -17.41 -2.92
N LEU A 258 2.89 -16.77 -1.77
CA LEU A 258 1.92 -15.82 -1.19
C LEU A 258 2.17 -14.38 -1.61
N VAL A 259 3.42 -14.05 -1.97
CA VAL A 259 3.78 -12.75 -2.55
C VAL A 259 3.83 -12.94 -4.05
N ASP A 260 2.92 -12.28 -4.76
CA ASP A 260 2.85 -12.36 -6.23
C ASP A 260 4.08 -11.69 -6.86
N LYS A 261 4.79 -12.40 -7.74
CA LYS A 261 5.95 -11.87 -8.47
C LYS A 261 5.65 -10.59 -9.26
N TYR A 262 4.43 -10.43 -9.77
CA TYR A 262 4.00 -9.23 -10.47
C TYR A 262 3.81 -8.05 -9.51
N ASP A 263 3.47 -8.31 -8.25
CA ASP A 263 3.39 -7.28 -7.21
C ASP A 263 4.80 -6.77 -6.85
N VAL A 264 5.78 -7.68 -6.77
CA VAL A 264 7.21 -7.34 -6.58
C VAL A 264 7.75 -6.55 -7.77
N TYR A 265 7.43 -6.97 -9.01
CA TYR A 265 7.74 -6.21 -10.22
C TYR A 265 7.18 -4.78 -10.16
N GLN A 266 5.97 -4.60 -9.64
CA GLN A 266 5.38 -3.27 -9.49
C GLN A 266 6.14 -2.37 -8.52
N VAL A 267 6.65 -2.93 -7.43
CA VAL A 267 7.44 -2.18 -6.44
C VAL A 267 8.67 -1.58 -7.12
N LEU A 268 9.44 -2.41 -7.84
CA LEU A 268 10.62 -1.98 -8.59
C LEU A 268 10.25 -0.89 -9.62
N LEU A 269 9.23 -1.12 -10.43
CA LEU A 269 8.87 -0.22 -11.53
C LEU A 269 8.28 1.11 -11.03
N ALA A 270 7.51 1.09 -9.95
CA ALA A 270 7.04 2.32 -9.31
C ALA A 270 8.22 3.15 -8.81
N TYR A 271 9.13 2.52 -8.05
CA TYR A 271 10.31 3.21 -7.54
C TYR A 271 11.22 3.71 -8.68
N TRP A 272 11.36 2.93 -9.74
CA TRP A 272 12.09 3.33 -10.93
C TRP A 272 11.50 4.57 -11.57
N GLN A 273 10.19 4.59 -11.81
CA GLN A 273 9.51 5.72 -12.44
C GLN A 273 9.53 6.99 -11.59
N ASP A 274 9.41 6.84 -10.27
CA ASP A 274 9.27 7.98 -9.36
C ASP A 274 10.63 8.58 -8.94
N VAL A 275 11.69 7.76 -8.84
CA VAL A 275 12.98 8.18 -8.27
C VAL A 275 14.19 7.60 -9.00
N MET A 276 14.30 6.27 -9.12
CA MET A 276 15.57 5.63 -9.49
C MET A 276 16.02 5.95 -10.92
N ALA A 277 15.08 6.15 -11.85
CA ALA A 277 15.41 6.48 -13.25
C ALA A 277 16.19 7.81 -13.36
N ASP A 278 15.79 8.81 -12.57
CA ASP A 278 16.46 10.12 -12.53
C ASP A 278 17.85 9.98 -11.90
N ASP A 279 17.97 9.20 -10.82
CA ASP A 279 19.28 8.93 -10.22
C ASP A 279 20.22 8.23 -11.21
N VAL A 280 19.75 7.17 -11.88
CA VAL A 280 20.53 6.42 -12.88
C VAL A 280 20.92 7.31 -14.05
N PHE A 281 20.04 8.22 -14.46
CA PHE A 281 20.35 9.20 -15.51
C PHE A 281 21.47 10.15 -15.07
N ILE A 282 21.39 10.70 -13.85
CA ILE A 282 22.42 11.57 -13.29
C ILE A 282 23.75 10.80 -13.17
N VAL A 283 23.75 9.59 -12.62
CA VAL A 283 24.96 8.77 -12.49
C VAL A 283 25.55 8.44 -13.86
N SER A 284 24.74 8.17 -14.88
CA SER A 284 25.23 7.92 -16.24
C SER A 284 25.91 9.14 -16.88
N GLN A 285 25.44 10.35 -16.60
CA GLN A 285 26.00 11.60 -17.16
C GLN A 285 27.18 12.15 -16.33
N ASP A 286 27.01 12.23 -15.01
CA ASP A 286 27.89 12.95 -14.10
C ASP A 286 28.76 12.00 -13.24
N GLY A 287 28.52 10.70 -13.33
CA GLY A 287 29.16 9.66 -12.49
C GLY A 287 28.63 9.63 -11.06
N TYR A 288 29.03 8.61 -10.30
CA TYR A 288 28.67 8.47 -8.88
C TYR A 288 29.12 9.66 -8.03
N THR A 289 30.20 10.35 -8.43
CA THR A 289 30.73 11.50 -7.69
C THR A 289 29.76 12.68 -7.58
N ALA A 290 28.74 12.74 -8.45
CA ALA A 290 27.64 13.69 -8.33
C ALA A 290 26.90 13.61 -6.99
N ALA A 291 26.99 12.48 -6.28
CA ALA A 291 26.42 12.31 -4.95
C ALA A 291 27.05 13.23 -3.88
N ARG A 292 28.20 13.86 -4.17
CA ARG A 292 28.81 14.89 -3.30
C ARG A 292 28.16 16.26 -3.42
N GLU A 293 27.27 16.44 -4.41
CA GLU A 293 26.62 17.71 -4.69
C GLU A 293 25.28 17.84 -3.94
N THR A 294 24.91 19.08 -3.64
CA THR A 294 23.61 19.43 -3.03
C THR A 294 22.90 20.44 -3.91
N GLU A 295 21.57 20.33 -3.98
CA GLU A 295 20.72 21.22 -4.75
C GLU A 295 19.80 22.03 -3.84
N ASN A 296 19.46 23.25 -4.28
CA ASN A 296 18.53 24.11 -3.54
C ASN A 296 17.09 23.77 -3.91
N ILE A 297 16.23 23.65 -2.91
CA ILE A 297 14.78 23.53 -3.10
C ILE A 297 14.22 24.94 -3.31
N ILE A 298 13.65 25.16 -4.49
CA ILE A 298 13.07 26.46 -4.88
C ILE A 298 11.56 26.43 -4.58
N GLY A 299 11.12 27.37 -3.76
CA GLY A 299 9.70 27.68 -3.53
C GLY A 299 9.35 29.05 -4.10
N VAL A 300 8.06 29.40 -4.00
CA VAL A 300 7.57 30.70 -4.47
C VAL A 300 6.99 31.47 -3.30
N TYR A 301 7.24 32.78 -3.23
CA TYR A 301 6.56 33.64 -2.26
C TYR A 301 5.05 33.62 -2.51
N THR A 302 4.26 33.21 -1.51
CA THR A 302 2.80 33.11 -1.60
C THR A 302 2.06 34.40 -1.22
N SER A 303 2.76 35.33 -0.55
CA SER A 303 2.21 36.59 -0.06
C SER A 303 3.24 37.72 -0.06
N GLY A 304 2.77 38.98 0.04
CA GLY A 304 3.61 40.17 0.08
C GLY A 304 4.05 40.70 -1.28
N LYS A 305 4.97 41.68 -1.26
CA LYS A 305 5.44 42.39 -2.47
C LYS A 305 6.19 41.51 -3.47
N LYS A 306 6.78 40.41 -3.00
CA LYS A 306 7.54 39.45 -3.79
C LYS A 306 6.69 38.26 -4.26
N LYS A 307 5.37 38.32 -4.11
CA LYS A 307 4.48 37.20 -4.46
C LYS A 307 4.69 36.79 -5.92
N GLY A 308 5.00 35.52 -6.14
CA GLY A 308 5.36 34.99 -7.46
C GLY A 308 6.87 34.94 -7.76
N GLU A 309 7.72 35.55 -6.93
CA GLU A 309 9.19 35.41 -7.04
C GLU A 309 9.67 34.09 -6.42
N GLU A 310 10.75 33.55 -6.98
CA GLU A 310 11.45 32.37 -6.46
C GLU A 310 12.22 32.67 -5.17
N LYS A 311 12.22 31.71 -4.25
CA LYS A 311 12.97 31.74 -3.00
C LYS A 311 13.53 30.36 -2.71
N VAL A 312 14.79 30.29 -2.30
CA VAL A 312 15.32 29.06 -1.69
C VAL A 312 14.59 28.80 -0.37
N ILE A 313 13.86 27.70 -0.30
CA ILE A 313 13.12 27.25 0.89
C ILE A 313 13.83 26.13 1.64
N GLY A 314 14.84 25.51 1.03
CA GLY A 314 15.64 24.45 1.63
C GLY A 314 16.72 23.98 0.66
N TRP A 315 17.35 22.86 0.98
CA TRP A 315 18.30 22.16 0.13
C TRP A 315 18.16 20.66 0.34
N GLU A 316 18.61 19.87 -0.64
CA GLU A 316 18.66 18.41 -0.58
C GLU A 316 19.94 17.91 -1.25
N GLY A 317 20.36 16.68 -0.96
CA GLY A 317 21.43 16.05 -1.74
C GLY A 317 20.97 15.74 -3.17
N LYS A 318 21.87 15.87 -4.15
CA LYS A 318 21.55 15.67 -5.58
C LYS A 318 21.12 14.23 -5.89
N LEU A 319 21.80 13.26 -5.28
CA LEU A 319 21.51 11.82 -5.42
C LEU A 319 21.11 11.17 -4.10
N ILE A 320 21.79 11.48 -3.00
CA ILE A 320 21.52 10.85 -1.70
C ILE A 320 20.71 11.83 -0.86
N PRO A 321 19.52 11.45 -0.34
CA PRO A 321 18.77 12.26 0.60
C PRO A 321 19.51 12.54 1.92
N ARG A 322 19.28 13.70 2.53
CA ARG A 322 19.88 14.09 3.83
C ARG A 322 19.57 13.10 4.93
N SER A 323 18.37 12.50 4.91
CA SER A 323 17.96 11.53 5.93
C SER A 323 18.94 10.37 5.97
N ILE A 324 19.37 9.87 4.82
CA ILE A 324 20.35 8.79 4.69
C ILE A 324 21.73 9.22 5.21
N ILE A 325 22.16 10.46 4.94
CA ILE A 325 23.43 10.97 5.49
C ILE A 325 23.36 11.10 7.02
N VAL A 326 22.27 11.65 7.55
CA VAL A 326 22.07 11.80 8.99
C VAL A 326 22.05 10.44 9.68
N GLU A 327 21.34 9.47 9.11
CA GLU A 327 21.28 8.11 9.64
C GLU A 327 22.65 7.42 9.63
N ALA A 328 23.42 7.58 8.54
CA ALA A 328 24.71 6.93 8.40
C ALA A 328 25.80 7.52 9.30
N PHE A 329 25.85 8.85 9.46
CA PHE A 329 26.99 9.53 10.09
C PHE A 329 26.65 10.27 11.39
N PHE A 330 25.40 10.62 11.62
CA PHE A 330 24.99 11.52 12.70
C PHE A 330 23.82 10.97 13.53
N ARG A 331 23.71 9.64 13.62
CA ARG A 331 22.64 8.96 14.37
C ARG A 331 22.62 9.35 15.85
N ALA A 332 23.79 9.57 16.45
CA ALA A 332 23.89 10.00 17.85
C ALA A 332 23.35 11.42 18.05
N GLU A 333 23.70 12.35 17.16
CA GLU A 333 23.16 13.70 17.18
C GLU A 333 21.65 13.74 16.91
N GLN A 334 21.16 12.96 15.93
CA GLN A 334 19.73 12.84 15.66
C GLN A 334 18.99 12.28 16.88
N LYS A 335 19.51 11.23 17.51
CA LYS A 335 18.91 10.66 18.72
C LYS A 335 18.83 11.67 19.87
N ALA A 336 19.87 12.47 20.09
CA ALA A 336 19.85 13.52 21.11
C ALA A 336 18.82 14.62 20.82
N ILE A 337 18.63 14.95 19.53
CA ILE A 337 17.57 15.86 19.09
C ILE A 337 16.20 15.26 19.38
N ASP A 338 15.98 13.99 19.01
CA ASP A 338 14.71 13.30 19.20
C ASP A 338 14.33 13.20 20.70
N GLU A 339 15.30 12.87 21.57
CA GLU A 339 15.10 12.80 23.02
C GLU A 339 14.67 14.15 23.61
N ILE A 340 15.32 15.25 23.22
CA ILE A 340 14.94 16.60 23.67
C ILE A 340 13.58 17.00 23.10
N GLU A 341 13.28 16.65 21.85
CA GLU A 341 12.00 16.92 21.21
C GLU A 341 10.86 16.21 21.93
N THR A 342 11.02 14.93 22.28
CA THR A 342 10.07 14.19 23.11
C THR A 342 9.84 14.87 24.45
N LEU A 343 10.90 15.23 25.17
CA LEU A 343 10.79 15.90 26.48
C LEU A 343 10.07 17.25 26.39
N VAL A 344 10.33 18.02 25.32
CA VAL A 344 9.65 19.30 25.09
C VAL A 344 8.16 19.08 24.79
N THR A 345 7.82 18.08 23.97
CA THR A 345 6.44 17.76 23.63
C THR A 345 5.66 17.24 24.83
N GLU A 346 6.23 16.34 25.63
CA GLU A 346 5.62 15.83 26.88
C GLU A 346 5.36 16.97 27.86
N ALA A 347 6.36 17.83 28.09
CA ALA A 347 6.21 18.97 29.00
C ALA A 347 5.18 19.99 28.51
N GLN A 348 5.07 20.18 27.19
CA GLN A 348 4.04 21.04 26.60
C GLN A 348 2.64 20.43 26.78
N SER A 349 2.49 19.11 26.58
CA SER A 349 1.22 18.41 26.83
C SER A 349 0.78 18.53 28.29
N GLU A 350 1.69 18.27 29.24
CA GLU A 350 1.39 18.44 30.66
C GLU A 350 1.04 19.88 31.02
N LEU A 351 1.70 20.86 30.40
CA LEU A 351 1.40 22.27 30.60
C LEU A 351 -0.01 22.61 30.11
N ASP A 352 -0.39 22.12 28.93
CA ASP A 352 -1.70 22.36 28.33
C ASP A 352 -2.81 21.65 29.14
N GLU A 353 -2.58 20.42 29.60
CA GLU A 353 -3.50 19.70 30.50
C GLU A 353 -3.74 20.44 31.82
N MET A 354 -2.69 21.02 32.42
CA MET A 354 -2.81 21.83 33.64
C MET A 354 -3.64 23.10 33.41
N ILE A 355 -3.59 23.68 32.21
CA ILE A 355 -4.37 24.87 31.85
C ILE A 355 -5.82 24.50 31.58
N GLU A 356 -6.07 23.46 30.78
CA GLU A 356 -7.41 23.02 30.40
C GLU A 356 -8.18 22.39 31.58
N GLY A 357 -7.48 21.74 32.50
CA GLY A 357 -8.05 21.15 33.72
C GLY A 357 -8.29 22.14 34.86
N ALA A 358 -8.00 23.43 34.67
CA ALA A 358 -8.18 24.44 35.71
C ALA A 358 -9.67 24.79 35.92
N GLU A 359 -10.13 24.80 37.18
CA GLU A 359 -11.48 25.27 37.54
C GLU A 359 -11.66 26.76 37.21
N ASP A 360 -12.90 27.21 36.98
CA ASP A 360 -13.20 28.59 36.54
C ASP A 360 -12.64 29.68 37.49
N ASP A 361 -12.56 29.39 38.79
CA ASP A 361 -12.04 30.28 39.84
C ASP A 361 -10.53 30.10 40.11
N SER A 362 -9.86 29.21 39.37
CA SER A 362 -8.42 28.94 39.51
C SER A 362 -7.57 30.17 39.23
N ILE A 363 -6.49 30.34 40.01
CA ILE A 363 -5.48 31.39 39.80
C ILE A 363 -4.83 31.29 38.41
N ILE A 364 -4.82 30.10 37.79
CA ILE A 364 -4.26 29.86 36.46
C ILE A 364 -4.95 30.75 35.41
N ASN A 365 -6.27 30.91 35.48
CA ASN A 365 -7.04 31.71 34.54
C ASN A 365 -6.65 33.19 34.54
N THR A 366 -6.04 33.67 35.64
CA THR A 366 -5.57 35.06 35.77
C THR A 366 -4.26 35.34 35.02
N VAL A 367 -3.55 34.30 34.59
CA VAL A 367 -2.24 34.39 33.91
C VAL A 367 -2.28 33.88 32.46
N LEU A 368 -3.48 33.70 31.89
CA LEU A 368 -3.67 33.34 30.48
C LEU A 368 -3.95 34.57 29.62
N LYS A 369 -3.65 34.45 28.33
CA LYS A 369 -4.09 35.40 27.29
C LYS A 369 -5.51 35.07 26.83
N ASP A 370 -6.14 35.99 26.10
CA ASP A 370 -7.42 35.77 25.41
C ASP A 370 -7.40 34.56 24.45
N SER A 371 -6.21 34.14 24.00
CA SER A 371 -6.00 32.96 23.16
C SER A 371 -5.89 31.64 23.92
N GLY A 372 -6.04 31.63 25.26
CA GLY A 372 -5.88 30.45 26.11
C GLY A 372 -4.42 30.09 26.46
N SER A 373 -3.44 30.68 25.78
CA SER A 373 -2.01 30.44 26.07
C SER A 373 -1.51 31.23 27.27
N LEU A 374 -0.53 30.69 28.01
CA LEU A 374 0.14 31.37 29.13
C LEU A 374 0.73 32.75 28.78
N ASP A 375 0.43 33.75 29.61
CA ASP A 375 1.09 35.05 29.62
C ASP A 375 2.21 35.10 30.66
N MET A 376 3.45 34.99 30.18
CA MET A 376 4.64 35.05 31.02
C MET A 376 4.83 36.38 31.76
N THR A 377 4.21 37.46 31.30
CA THR A 377 4.26 38.76 31.98
C THR A 377 3.32 38.78 33.18
N ALA A 378 2.08 38.33 32.97
CA ALA A 378 1.08 38.18 34.02
C ALA A 378 1.54 37.16 35.09
N LEU A 379 2.07 36.01 34.66
CA LEU A 379 2.60 34.97 35.54
C LEU A 379 3.70 35.49 36.47
N LYS A 380 4.67 36.22 35.92
CA LYS A 380 5.77 36.82 36.70
C LYS A 380 5.27 37.92 37.64
N ALA A 381 4.21 38.64 37.28
CA ALA A 381 3.59 39.63 38.14
C ALA A 381 2.85 38.98 39.31
N ALA A 382 2.08 37.91 39.04
CA ALA A 382 1.35 37.13 40.04
C ALA A 382 2.31 36.50 41.07
N LEU A 383 3.41 35.89 40.63
CA LEU A 383 4.44 35.29 41.51
C LEU A 383 5.17 36.32 42.42
N LYS A 384 5.18 37.60 42.03
CA LYS A 384 5.74 38.70 42.84
C LYS A 384 4.77 39.23 43.89
N ASN A 385 3.49 38.87 43.83
CA ASN A 385 2.51 39.30 44.80
C ASN A 385 2.75 38.65 46.17
N LYS A 386 2.99 39.47 47.20
CA LYS A 386 3.29 39.01 48.56
C LYS A 386 2.06 38.49 49.32
N THR A 387 0.85 38.77 48.83
CA THR A 387 -0.41 38.32 49.44
C THR A 387 -0.96 37.04 48.80
N LEU A 388 -0.23 36.44 47.85
CA LEU A 388 -0.65 35.22 47.16
C LEU A 388 -0.64 34.03 48.14
N GLY A 389 -1.70 33.22 48.10
CA GLY A 389 -1.80 31.98 48.89
C GLY A 389 -0.66 31.03 48.58
N LYS A 390 -0.28 30.19 49.55
CA LYS A 390 0.84 29.25 49.38
C LYS A 390 0.57 28.25 48.24
N ASP A 391 -0.64 27.73 48.17
CA ASP A 391 -1.04 26.71 47.19
C ASP A 391 -1.10 27.31 45.77
N ASP A 392 -1.72 28.48 45.61
CA ASP A 392 -1.72 29.24 44.35
C ASP A 392 -0.31 29.57 43.86
N ARG A 393 0.59 29.92 44.79
CA ARG A 393 1.98 30.22 44.48
C ARG A 393 2.74 28.98 43.98
N GLU A 394 2.46 27.81 44.54
CA GLU A 394 3.05 26.54 44.13
C GLU A 394 2.58 26.13 42.73
N VAL A 395 1.28 26.28 42.44
CA VAL A 395 0.71 26.04 41.11
C VAL A 395 1.33 26.96 40.05
N LEU A 396 1.36 28.28 40.31
CA LEU A 396 1.95 29.24 39.38
C LEU A 396 3.47 29.05 39.21
N GLN A 397 4.19 28.60 40.25
CA GLN A 397 5.61 28.29 40.16
C GLN A 397 5.84 27.07 39.26
N THR A 398 5.02 26.03 39.40
CA THR A 398 5.06 24.84 38.55
C THR A 398 4.84 25.19 37.08
N LEU A 399 3.84 26.03 36.77
CA LEU A 399 3.61 26.53 35.40
C LEU A 399 4.82 27.32 34.87
N SER A 400 5.41 28.18 35.71
CA SER A 400 6.57 28.99 35.34
C SER A 400 7.80 28.11 35.04
N ASP A 401 8.04 27.09 35.86
CA ASP A 401 9.21 26.21 35.72
C ASP A 401 9.07 25.32 34.49
N LYS A 402 7.89 24.72 34.27
CA LYS A 402 7.61 23.96 33.03
C LYS A 402 7.77 24.83 31.80
N LYS A 403 7.20 26.03 31.79
CA LYS A 403 7.31 26.93 30.63
C LYS A 403 8.75 27.40 30.38
N ALA A 404 9.51 27.66 31.44
CA ALA A 404 10.92 28.01 31.34
C ALA A 404 11.75 26.85 30.75
N MET A 405 11.50 25.62 31.20
CA MET A 405 12.15 24.42 30.66
C MET A 405 11.85 24.24 29.17
N ILE A 406 10.58 24.35 28.76
CA ILE A 406 10.16 24.27 27.34
C ILE A 406 10.88 25.33 26.50
N ASP A 407 10.97 26.57 26.98
CA ASP A 407 11.65 27.65 26.26
C ASP A 407 13.17 27.45 26.15
N GLU A 408 13.79 26.93 27.21
CA GLU A 408 15.23 26.64 27.23
C GLU A 408 15.57 25.47 26.31
N GLN A 409 14.87 24.35 26.46
CA GLN A 409 15.07 23.15 25.64
C GLN A 409 14.68 23.40 24.18
N GLY A 410 13.62 24.17 23.92
CA GLY A 410 13.25 24.56 22.56
C GLY A 410 14.32 25.39 21.85
N LYS A 411 15.04 26.26 22.58
CA LYS A 411 16.21 26.98 22.03
C LYS A 411 17.40 26.05 21.81
N ALA A 412 17.66 25.12 22.72
CA ALA A 412 18.72 24.12 22.56
C ALA A 412 18.44 23.23 21.34
N LEU A 413 17.22 22.73 21.20
CA LEU A 413 16.74 21.92 20.08
C LEU A 413 16.95 22.64 18.75
N LYS A 414 16.55 23.91 18.65
CA LYS A 414 16.78 24.73 17.45
C LYS A 414 18.26 24.80 17.07
N ARG A 415 19.14 25.05 18.04
CA ARG A 415 20.59 25.12 17.81
C ARG A 415 21.17 23.77 17.38
N LEU A 416 20.74 22.67 18.00
CA LEU A 416 21.19 21.33 17.64
C LEU A 416 20.77 20.97 16.21
N LYS A 417 19.52 21.28 15.82
CA LYS A 417 19.03 21.09 14.45
C LYS A 417 19.85 21.90 13.43
N GLU A 418 20.14 23.16 13.72
CA GLU A 418 21.00 24.02 12.85
C GLU A 418 22.42 23.46 12.72
N VAL A 419 23.01 22.97 13.82
CA VAL A 419 24.35 22.35 13.80
C VAL A 419 24.35 21.04 13.01
N LEU A 420 23.35 20.18 13.22
CA LEU A 420 23.22 18.93 12.48
C LEU A 420 23.06 19.21 10.98
N GLU A 421 22.24 20.19 10.60
CA GLU A 421 22.05 20.57 9.20
C GLU A 421 23.37 21.01 8.56
N GLN A 422 24.14 21.86 9.24
CA GLN A 422 25.45 22.31 8.75
C GLN A 422 26.44 21.15 8.61
N LYS A 423 26.54 20.29 9.63
CA LYS A 423 27.41 19.10 9.58
C LYS A 423 27.02 18.16 8.43
N THR A 424 25.73 17.95 8.24
CA THR A 424 25.19 17.10 7.17
C THR A 424 25.58 17.66 5.81
N LYS A 425 25.43 18.96 5.61
CA LYS A 425 25.80 19.62 4.34
C LYS A 425 27.30 19.50 4.05
N GLU A 426 28.15 19.70 5.05
CA GLU A 426 29.60 19.55 4.92
C GLU A 426 30.01 18.09 4.67
N GLN A 427 29.22 17.12 5.12
CA GLN A 427 29.53 15.71 4.97
C GLN A 427 29.45 15.24 3.51
N TYR A 428 28.53 15.79 2.71
CA TYR A 428 28.42 15.46 1.28
C TYR A 428 29.75 15.61 0.52
N GLY A 429 30.45 16.72 0.74
CA GLY A 429 31.75 16.97 0.10
C GLY A 429 32.89 16.05 0.58
N LYS A 430 32.68 15.30 1.66
CA LYS A 430 33.69 14.41 2.28
C LYS A 430 33.47 12.93 1.95
N LEU A 431 32.37 12.59 1.29
CA LEU A 431 32.03 11.19 0.98
C LEU A 431 33.09 10.57 0.07
N THR A 432 33.57 9.40 0.46
CA THR A 432 34.43 8.54 -0.37
C THR A 432 33.60 7.82 -1.44
N ASP A 433 34.24 7.31 -2.49
CA ASP A 433 33.53 6.61 -3.56
C ASP A 433 32.86 5.32 -3.04
N GLU A 434 33.48 4.62 -2.09
CA GLU A 434 32.91 3.44 -1.42
C GLU A 434 31.66 3.80 -0.60
N GLU A 435 31.71 4.90 0.17
CA GLU A 435 30.55 5.38 0.92
C GLU A 435 29.42 5.81 -0.02
N ILE A 436 29.72 6.44 -1.16
CA ILE A 436 28.69 6.81 -2.14
C ILE A 436 27.96 5.57 -2.65
N LEU A 437 28.69 4.51 -2.99
CA LEU A 437 28.08 3.27 -3.46
C LEU A 437 27.21 2.62 -2.38
N ASP A 438 27.69 2.55 -1.13
CA ASP A 438 26.87 2.02 -0.02
C ASP A 438 25.59 2.83 0.19
N LEU A 439 25.71 4.15 0.28
CA LEU A 439 24.58 5.03 0.59
C LEU A 439 23.56 5.10 -0.55
N LEU A 440 24.01 5.13 -1.81
CA LEU A 440 23.14 5.23 -2.97
C LEU A 440 22.55 3.86 -3.34
N VAL A 441 23.39 2.83 -3.47
CA VAL A 441 22.93 1.53 -3.96
C VAL A 441 22.26 0.73 -2.84
N ASN A 442 22.93 0.58 -1.68
CA ASN A 442 22.39 -0.25 -0.59
C ASN A 442 21.32 0.47 0.21
N ARG A 443 21.61 1.68 0.71
CA ARG A 443 20.72 2.38 1.66
C ARG A 443 19.61 3.19 1.02
N LYS A 444 19.74 3.57 -0.25
CA LYS A 444 18.68 4.23 -1.01
C LYS A 444 17.96 3.23 -1.89
N TRP A 445 18.61 2.72 -2.95
CA TRP A 445 17.91 1.92 -3.97
C TRP A 445 17.42 0.57 -3.45
N TYR A 446 18.32 -0.28 -2.96
CA TYR A 446 17.93 -1.61 -2.48
C TYR A 446 17.02 -1.52 -1.27
N HIS A 447 17.33 -0.66 -0.31
CA HIS A 447 16.49 -0.47 0.87
C HIS A 447 15.05 -0.10 0.50
N THR A 448 14.84 0.90 -0.37
CA THR A 448 13.48 1.30 -0.76
C THR A 448 12.73 0.19 -1.51
N ILE A 449 13.42 -0.56 -2.38
CA ILE A 449 12.79 -1.69 -3.08
C ILE A 449 12.42 -2.80 -2.09
N PHE A 450 13.33 -3.13 -1.17
CA PHE A 450 13.11 -4.14 -0.14
C PHE A 450 11.96 -3.76 0.79
N GLU A 451 11.90 -2.53 1.29
CA GLU A 451 10.78 -2.05 2.11
C GLU A 451 9.44 -2.17 1.38
N GLY A 452 9.42 -1.89 0.07
CA GLY A 452 8.23 -2.07 -0.74
C GLY A 452 7.80 -3.54 -0.85
N ILE A 453 8.75 -4.48 -0.93
CA ILE A 453 8.48 -5.93 -0.94
C ILE A 453 8.05 -6.42 0.44
N ASP A 454 8.71 -5.98 1.51
CA ASP A 454 8.34 -6.29 2.89
C ASP A 454 6.92 -5.77 3.23
N ALA A 455 6.53 -4.63 2.68
CA ALA A 455 5.15 -4.14 2.81
C ALA A 455 4.12 -5.08 2.17
N LEU A 456 4.44 -5.75 1.05
CA LEU A 456 3.57 -6.78 0.44
C LEU A 456 3.43 -7.97 1.37
N TYR A 457 4.54 -8.41 1.97
CA TYR A 457 4.55 -9.49 2.94
C TYR A 457 3.76 -9.15 4.21
N THR A 458 3.96 -7.96 4.77
CA THR A 458 3.21 -7.46 5.93
C THR A 458 1.70 -7.39 5.63
N ALA A 459 1.32 -7.02 4.40
CA ALA A 459 -0.08 -7.02 3.97
C ALA A 459 -0.73 -8.42 4.00
N ILE A 460 0.04 -9.49 3.80
CA ILE A 460 -0.46 -10.87 3.96
C ILE A 460 -0.87 -11.13 5.40
N SER A 461 -0.03 -10.76 6.38
CA SER A 461 -0.36 -10.89 7.81
C SER A 461 -1.66 -10.16 8.13
N HIS A 462 -1.78 -8.90 7.68
CA HIS A 462 -2.99 -8.12 7.87
C HIS A 462 -4.21 -8.78 7.23
N SER A 463 -4.08 -9.36 6.03
CA SER A 463 -5.16 -10.06 5.35
C SER A 463 -5.63 -11.29 6.14
N ILE A 464 -4.70 -12.12 6.61
CA ILE A 464 -5.01 -13.31 7.42
C ILE A 464 -5.69 -12.86 8.73
N ALA A 465 -5.09 -11.91 9.45
CA ALA A 465 -5.62 -11.43 10.72
C ALA A 465 -7.03 -10.84 10.56
N ASN A 466 -7.23 -9.96 9.57
CA ASN A 466 -8.54 -9.38 9.32
C ASN A 466 -9.57 -10.46 8.95
N ARG A 467 -9.21 -11.47 8.16
CA ARG A 467 -10.12 -12.56 7.81
C ARG A 467 -10.50 -13.38 9.05
N VAL A 468 -9.52 -13.73 9.89
CA VAL A 468 -9.74 -14.47 11.14
C VAL A 468 -10.64 -13.67 12.10
N THR A 469 -10.38 -12.38 12.27
CA THR A 469 -11.21 -11.48 13.08
C THR A 469 -12.65 -11.42 12.56
N VAL A 470 -12.86 -11.22 11.26
CA VAL A 470 -14.20 -11.18 10.64
C VAL A 470 -14.95 -12.49 10.86
N LEU A 471 -14.29 -13.64 10.69
CA LEU A 471 -14.92 -14.95 10.92
C LEU A 471 -15.28 -15.16 12.39
N THR A 472 -14.43 -14.67 13.30
CA THR A 472 -14.64 -14.77 14.73
C THR A 472 -15.81 -13.89 15.17
N GLU A 473 -15.79 -12.60 14.81
CA GLU A 473 -16.86 -11.65 15.11
C GLU A 473 -18.21 -12.09 14.58
N ARG A 474 -18.24 -12.69 13.39
CA ARG A 474 -19.48 -13.13 12.76
C ARG A 474 -20.23 -14.18 13.57
N TYR A 475 -19.53 -15.07 14.26
CA TYR A 475 -20.12 -16.24 14.94
C TYR A 475 -19.87 -16.25 16.46
N GLU A 476 -19.38 -15.15 17.01
CA GLU A 476 -19.06 -15.01 18.44
C GLU A 476 -20.32 -14.99 19.32
N GLU A 477 -21.38 -14.32 18.88
CA GLU A 477 -22.62 -14.16 19.63
C GLU A 477 -23.74 -15.02 19.02
N PRO A 478 -23.87 -16.29 19.43
CA PRO A 478 -24.95 -17.13 18.93
C PRO A 478 -26.30 -16.69 19.49
N LEU A 479 -27.38 -17.06 18.80
CA LEU A 479 -28.75 -16.66 19.13
C LEU A 479 -29.12 -16.85 20.62
N PRO A 480 -28.77 -17.96 21.31
CA PRO A 480 -29.07 -18.11 22.73
C PRO A 480 -28.42 -17.05 23.62
N VAL A 481 -27.18 -16.65 23.31
CA VAL A 481 -26.46 -15.59 24.06
C VAL A 481 -27.11 -14.23 23.81
N ILE A 482 -27.51 -13.95 22.57
CA ILE A 482 -28.25 -12.73 22.25
C ILE A 482 -29.59 -12.69 22.99
N GLN A 483 -30.32 -13.81 23.03
CA GLN A 483 -31.59 -13.92 23.75
C GLN A 483 -31.41 -13.66 25.26
N GLU A 484 -30.36 -14.19 25.87
CA GLU A 484 -30.02 -13.94 27.27
C GLU A 484 -29.70 -12.47 27.53
N LYS A 485 -28.87 -11.84 26.69
CA LYS A 485 -28.56 -10.40 26.78
C LYS A 485 -29.80 -9.54 26.62
N VAL A 486 -30.68 -9.86 25.67
CA VAL A 486 -31.95 -9.15 25.48
C VAL A 486 -32.81 -9.24 26.73
N ALA A 487 -32.93 -10.43 27.34
CA ALA A 487 -33.66 -10.60 28.58
C ALA A 487 -33.05 -9.78 29.74
N GLU A 488 -31.72 -9.77 29.86
CA GLU A 488 -31.01 -8.98 30.87
C GLU A 488 -31.23 -7.47 30.67
N TYR A 489 -31.12 -6.98 29.44
CA TYR A 489 -31.35 -5.58 29.11
C TYR A 489 -32.82 -5.18 29.29
N GLU A 490 -33.76 -6.07 28.97
CA GLU A 490 -35.18 -5.85 29.21
C GLU A 490 -35.44 -5.64 30.71
N VAL A 491 -34.84 -6.46 31.58
CA VAL A 491 -34.92 -6.29 33.04
C VAL A 491 -34.31 -4.95 33.49
N LYS A 492 -33.14 -4.58 32.97
CA LYS A 492 -32.49 -3.29 33.29
C LYS A 492 -33.33 -2.09 32.88
N VAL A 493 -33.92 -2.12 31.69
CA VAL A 493 -34.79 -1.05 31.18
C VAL A 493 -36.07 -0.95 32.02
N LYS A 494 -36.71 -2.09 32.32
CA LYS A 494 -37.89 -2.12 33.21
C LYS A 494 -37.59 -1.47 34.56
N SER A 495 -36.49 -1.85 35.19
CA SER A 495 -36.06 -1.27 36.48
C SER A 495 -35.75 0.24 36.38
N HIS A 496 -35.21 0.73 35.26
CA HIS A 496 -34.99 2.16 35.07
C HIS A 496 -36.32 2.93 34.92
N LEU A 497 -37.26 2.39 34.14
CA LEU A 497 -38.58 2.98 33.94
C LEU A 497 -39.40 3.03 35.24
N GLU A 498 -39.33 1.98 36.07
CA GLU A 498 -39.94 1.99 37.41
C GLU A 498 -39.37 3.11 38.29
N ARG A 499 -38.05 3.32 38.28
CA ARG A 499 -37.41 4.43 39.00
C ARG A 499 -37.83 5.82 38.48
N MET A 500 -38.24 5.92 37.22
CA MET A 500 -38.78 7.15 36.62
C MET A 500 -40.28 7.35 36.89
N GLY A 501 -40.93 6.43 37.62
CA GLY A 501 -42.35 6.50 37.95
C GLY A 501 -43.29 5.92 36.89
N PHE A 502 -42.75 5.20 35.90
CA PHE A 502 -43.57 4.43 34.96
C PHE A 502 -44.04 3.13 35.63
N VAL A 503 -45.34 2.85 35.56
CA VAL A 503 -45.95 1.62 36.10
C VAL A 503 -46.36 0.75 34.93
N TRP A 504 -45.83 -0.47 34.87
CA TRP A 504 -46.03 -1.44 33.80
C TRP A 504 -47.43 -2.07 33.77
#